data_AF-A0A9J6H5N9-F1
#
_entry.id   AF-A0A9J6H5N9-F1
#
_cell.length_a   1.000
_cell.length_b   1.000
_cell.length_c   1.000
_cell.angle_alpha   90.00
_cell.angle_beta   90.00
_cell.angle_gamma   90.00
#
_symmetry.space_group_name_H-M   'P 1'
#
loop_
_entity.id
_entity.type
_entity.pdbx_description
1 polymer ?
#
loop_
_entity_poly.entity_id
_entity_poly.type
_entity_poly.pdbx_seq_one_letter_code
_entity_poly.pdbx_strand_id
1 'polypeptide(L)'
;MIDQYHHVNHAAMALSETVAMSDAIEAALKLIDYRETLFLVTADHSHGFTMNGYPPRGHPILGQAGVSNIDGRPYTTLMYNTGPSKSERQFDVKTEADDYQQVRNVPIKYAVHGGEDVALYAMGPMAHLVRGVLEQHVVGHIIHYAACLGDGTELRSRCDERKPS
;
A
#
# COMPACT_ATOMS: atom_id res chain seq x y z
N MET A 1 3.74 -0.56 -10.91
CA MET A 1 3.16 -1.90 -11.20
C MET A 1 2.96 -2.73 -9.92
N ILE A 2 2.74 -2.09 -8.75
CA ILE A 2 2.62 -2.76 -7.44
C ILE A 2 1.52 -3.84 -7.45
N ASP A 3 0.32 -3.44 -7.87
CA ASP A 3 -0.86 -4.29 -7.99
C ASP A 3 -0.62 -5.55 -8.85
N GLN A 4 -0.01 -5.38 -10.02
CA GLN A 4 0.25 -6.47 -10.96
C GLN A 4 1.16 -7.54 -10.35
N TYR A 5 2.18 -7.13 -9.57
CA TYR A 5 3.08 -8.07 -8.92
C TYR A 5 2.43 -8.77 -7.72
N HIS A 6 1.54 -8.10 -7.00
CA HIS A 6 0.72 -8.78 -6.00
C HIS A 6 -0.23 -9.81 -6.65
N HIS A 7 -0.83 -9.51 -7.80
CA HIS A 7 -1.67 -10.48 -8.52
C HIS A 7 -0.94 -11.77 -8.90
N VAL A 8 0.38 -11.72 -9.09
CA VAL A 8 1.20 -12.91 -9.39
C VAL A 8 2.02 -13.41 -8.21
N ASN A 9 1.73 -12.94 -6.99
CA ASN A 9 2.42 -13.28 -5.75
C ASN A 9 3.94 -13.07 -5.81
N HIS A 10 4.40 -12.00 -6.45
CA HIS A 10 5.81 -11.59 -6.54
C HIS A 10 6.10 -10.44 -5.58
N ALA A 11 6.22 -10.74 -4.29
CA ALA A 11 6.41 -9.71 -3.27
C ALA A 11 7.73 -8.93 -3.43
N ALA A 12 8.81 -9.57 -3.90
CA ALA A 12 10.09 -8.89 -4.16
C ALA A 12 9.88 -7.71 -5.14
N MET A 13 9.19 -7.98 -6.25
CA MET A 13 8.88 -6.97 -7.25
C MET A 13 7.83 -5.96 -6.76
N ALA A 14 6.78 -6.41 -6.07
CA ALA A 14 5.77 -5.49 -5.51
C ALA A 14 6.38 -4.49 -4.51
N LEU A 15 7.29 -4.95 -3.65
CA LEU A 15 8.03 -4.10 -2.73
C LEU A 15 9.02 -3.18 -3.45
N SER A 16 9.73 -3.68 -4.47
CA SER A 16 10.61 -2.85 -5.31
C SER A 16 9.85 -1.70 -5.98
N GLU A 17 8.67 -1.98 -6.54
CA GLU A 17 7.78 -0.96 -7.12
C GLU A 17 7.25 0.02 -6.07
N THR A 18 7.03 -0.44 -4.84
CA THR A 18 6.63 0.42 -3.72
C THR A 18 7.77 1.35 -3.29
N VAL A 19 9.02 0.86 -3.29
CA VAL A 19 10.20 1.69 -3.06
C VAL A 19 10.35 2.72 -4.18
N ALA A 20 10.19 2.32 -5.44
CA ALA A 20 10.22 3.27 -6.56
C ALA A 20 9.14 4.36 -6.46
N MET A 21 7.94 4.01 -5.97
CA MET A 21 6.90 5.01 -5.65
C MET A 21 7.33 5.93 -4.51
N SER A 22 7.96 5.40 -3.46
CA SER A 22 8.51 6.19 -2.36
C SER A 22 9.59 7.17 -2.84
N ASP A 23 10.48 6.74 -3.72
CA ASP A 23 11.52 7.59 -4.32
C ASP A 23 10.89 8.71 -5.18
N ALA A 24 9.83 8.39 -5.92
CA ALA A 24 9.08 9.37 -6.71
C ALA A 24 8.36 10.39 -5.80
N ILE A 25 7.81 9.95 -4.67
CA ILE A 25 7.25 10.84 -3.64
C ILE A 25 8.35 11.76 -3.11
N GLU A 26 9.51 11.23 -2.71
CA GLU A 26 10.62 12.04 -2.22
C GLU A 26 11.09 13.07 -3.26
N ALA A 27 11.16 12.69 -4.54
CA ALA A 27 11.49 13.59 -5.63
C ALA A 27 10.43 14.70 -5.79
N ALA A 28 9.14 14.36 -5.76
CA ALA A 28 8.06 15.33 -5.86
C ALA A 28 8.08 16.34 -4.69
N LEU A 29 8.34 15.86 -3.47
CA LEU A 29 8.45 16.71 -2.29
C LEU A 29 9.58 17.76 -2.38
N LYS A 30 10.63 17.50 -3.16
CA LYS A 30 11.72 18.47 -3.42
C LYS A 30 11.34 19.56 -4.42
N LEU A 31 10.25 19.38 -5.17
CA LEU A 31 9.84 20.27 -6.26
C LEU A 31 8.65 21.17 -5.90
N ILE A 32 7.93 20.88 -4.82
CA ILE A 32 6.69 21.58 -4.46
C ILE A 32 6.91 22.61 -3.34
N ASP A 33 6.08 23.67 -3.32
CA ASP A 33 5.91 24.51 -2.14
C ASP A 33 4.78 23.96 -1.27
N TYR A 34 5.12 23.49 -0.07
CA TYR A 34 4.18 22.90 0.88
C TYR A 34 3.15 23.91 1.44
N ARG A 35 3.34 25.22 1.22
CA ARG A 35 2.38 26.26 1.61
C ARG A 35 1.23 26.38 0.61
N GLU A 36 1.42 25.88 -0.60
CA GLU A 36 0.50 26.06 -1.73
C GLU A 36 0.03 24.73 -2.32
N THR A 37 0.72 23.62 -1.98
CA THR A 37 0.43 22.29 -2.51
C THR A 37 -0.13 21.37 -1.42
N LEU A 38 -1.35 20.86 -1.63
CA LEU A 38 -1.85 19.71 -0.87
C LEU A 38 -1.30 18.43 -1.52
N PHE A 39 -0.52 17.67 -0.76
CA PHE A 39 0.05 16.40 -1.20
C PHE A 39 -0.59 15.24 -0.44
N LEU A 40 -1.10 14.26 -1.18
CA LEU A 40 -1.81 13.09 -0.65
C LEU A 40 -1.18 11.81 -1.19
N VAL A 41 -1.05 10.79 -0.35
CA VAL A 41 -0.62 9.44 -0.75
C VAL A 41 -1.63 8.44 -0.18
N THR A 42 -2.17 7.59 -1.04
CA THR A 42 -3.12 6.55 -0.67
C THR A 42 -3.00 5.36 -1.63
N ALA A 43 -3.64 4.25 -1.29
CA ALA A 43 -3.96 3.20 -2.23
C ALA A 43 -5.44 3.28 -2.65
N ASP A 44 -5.77 2.65 -3.77
CA ASP A 44 -7.14 2.39 -4.21
C ASP A 44 -7.73 1.16 -3.50
N HIS A 45 -6.90 0.14 -3.24
CA HIS A 45 -7.22 -1.03 -2.42
C HIS A 45 -5.95 -1.70 -1.90
N SER A 46 -6.10 -2.74 -1.07
CA SER A 46 -4.98 -3.58 -0.62
C SER A 46 -4.90 -4.89 -1.42
N HIS A 47 -4.15 -5.87 -0.94
CA HIS A 47 -4.03 -7.23 -1.44
C HIS A 47 -4.17 -8.23 -0.30
N GLY A 48 -4.48 -9.50 -0.61
CA GLY A 48 -4.43 -10.59 0.37
C GLY A 48 -3.00 -10.96 0.82
N PHE A 49 -2.15 -9.96 1.06
CA PHE A 49 -0.75 -10.03 1.43
C PHE A 49 -0.61 -10.02 2.96
N THR A 50 0.24 -10.90 3.50
CA THR A 50 0.46 -10.99 4.94
C THR A 50 1.94 -10.98 5.29
N MET A 51 2.24 -10.36 6.45
CA MET A 51 3.56 -10.35 7.07
C MET A 51 3.52 -11.20 8.34
N ASN A 52 4.11 -12.38 8.29
CA ASN A 52 4.15 -13.33 9.39
C ASN A 52 5.30 -13.05 10.38
N GLY A 53 5.02 -13.30 11.66
CA GLY A 53 6.02 -13.36 12.72
C GLY A 53 6.72 -14.73 12.79
N TYR A 54 7.84 -14.89 13.50
CA TYR A 54 8.53 -13.93 14.37
C TYR A 54 10.02 -13.78 14.00
N PRO A 55 10.35 -13.34 12.76
CA PRO A 55 11.75 -13.14 12.38
C PRO A 55 12.39 -12.05 13.26
N PRO A 56 13.67 -12.19 13.65
CA PRO A 56 14.37 -11.19 14.45
C PRO A 56 14.57 -9.89 13.64
N ARG A 57 14.80 -8.78 14.35
CA ARG A 57 15.10 -7.49 13.72
C ARG A 57 16.31 -7.59 12.79
N GLY A 58 16.20 -7.04 11.58
CA GLY A 58 17.27 -7.08 10.57
C GLY A 58 17.27 -8.34 9.71
N HIS A 59 16.37 -9.30 9.98
CA HIS A 59 16.16 -10.44 9.09
C HIS A 59 15.61 -9.98 7.72
N PRO A 60 16.04 -10.58 6.60
CA PRO A 60 15.53 -10.24 5.26
C PRO A 60 14.01 -10.39 5.18
N ILE A 61 13.31 -9.37 4.67
CA ILE A 61 11.84 -9.41 4.61
C ILE A 61 11.33 -10.51 3.66
N LEU A 62 12.12 -10.88 2.65
CA LEU A 62 11.81 -11.96 1.71
C LEU A 62 12.25 -13.35 2.22
N GLY A 63 12.81 -13.41 3.43
CA GLY A 63 13.37 -14.61 4.02
C GLY A 63 12.34 -15.56 4.62
N GLN A 64 12.84 -16.70 5.11
CA GLN A 64 12.08 -17.66 5.91
C GLN A 64 11.91 -17.13 7.34
N ALA A 65 10.68 -17.00 7.81
CA ALA A 65 10.37 -16.53 9.15
C ALA A 65 10.57 -17.63 10.22
N GLY A 66 10.42 -18.90 9.86
CA GLY A 66 10.56 -20.02 10.78
C GLY A 66 10.08 -21.34 10.21
N VAL A 67 9.92 -22.34 11.09
CA VAL A 67 9.45 -23.69 10.76
C VAL A 67 8.13 -23.96 11.48
N SER A 68 7.15 -24.46 10.75
CA SER A 68 5.86 -24.85 11.30
C SER A 68 6.02 -26.08 12.21
N ASN A 69 5.46 -25.99 13.41
CA ASN A 69 5.47 -27.08 14.40
C ASN A 69 4.43 -28.18 14.11
N ILE A 70 3.62 -28.02 13.07
CA ILE A 70 2.59 -28.99 12.68
C ILE A 70 3.09 -29.93 11.58
N ASP A 71 3.70 -29.38 10.54
CA ASP A 71 4.15 -30.15 9.36
C ASP A 71 5.66 -30.11 9.13
N GLY A 72 6.42 -29.44 10.01
CA GLY A 72 7.88 -29.39 9.95
C GLY A 72 8.44 -28.62 8.74
N ARG A 73 7.60 -27.88 8.00
CA ARG A 73 8.01 -27.15 6.80
C ARG A 73 8.29 -25.67 7.11
N PRO A 74 9.25 -25.03 6.43
CA PRO A 74 9.52 -23.62 6.63
C PRO A 74 8.37 -22.76 6.08
N TYR A 75 8.19 -21.57 6.63
CA TYR A 75 7.30 -20.55 6.08
C TYR A 75 8.03 -19.21 5.98
N THR A 76 7.61 -18.40 5.01
CA THR A 76 8.22 -17.10 4.72
C THR A 76 7.62 -15.99 5.57
N THR A 77 8.41 -14.93 5.78
CA THR A 77 7.92 -13.70 6.41
C THR A 77 6.78 -13.11 5.59
N LEU A 78 6.85 -13.14 4.26
CA LEU A 78 5.76 -12.69 3.40
C LEU A 78 4.99 -13.87 2.80
N MET A 79 3.67 -13.82 2.86
CA MET A 79 2.78 -14.80 2.24
C MET A 79 1.58 -14.10 1.60
N TYR A 80 0.83 -14.85 0.81
CA TYR A 80 -0.47 -14.41 0.32
C TYR A 80 -1.58 -15.36 0.77
N ASN A 81 -2.80 -14.87 0.88
CA ASN A 81 -3.95 -15.74 1.12
C ASN A 81 -4.36 -16.47 -0.17
N THR A 82 -4.31 -15.76 -1.31
CA THR A 82 -4.73 -16.31 -2.62
C THR A 82 -3.66 -16.08 -3.68
N GLY A 83 -3.85 -16.64 -4.88
CA GLY A 83 -3.02 -16.36 -6.04
C GLY A 83 -2.19 -17.54 -6.53
N PRO A 84 -1.32 -17.32 -7.53
CA PRO A 84 -0.45 -18.38 -8.03
C PRO A 84 0.68 -18.64 -7.03
N SER A 85 1.20 -19.87 -7.02
CA SER A 85 2.53 -20.14 -6.47
C SER A 85 3.07 -21.36 -7.15
N LYS A 86 4.24 -21.21 -7.76
CA LYS A 86 5.10 -22.32 -8.20
C LYS A 86 5.95 -22.87 -7.04
N SER A 87 6.05 -22.12 -5.95
CA SER A 87 6.91 -22.45 -4.82
C SER A 87 6.18 -23.32 -3.81
N GLU A 88 6.89 -24.33 -3.31
CA GLU A 88 6.50 -25.10 -2.14
C GLU A 88 7.26 -24.63 -0.90
N ARG A 89 6.69 -24.92 0.28
CA ARG A 89 7.36 -24.71 1.57
C ARG A 89 8.44 -25.77 1.77
N GLN A 90 9.67 -25.45 1.36
CA GLN A 90 10.86 -26.31 1.46
C GLN A 90 12.07 -25.50 1.92
N PHE A 91 13.03 -26.15 2.60
CA PHE A 91 14.19 -25.49 3.22
C PHE A 91 15.17 -24.92 2.20
N ASP A 92 15.47 -25.67 1.14
CA ASP A 92 16.53 -25.35 0.17
C ASP A 92 16.08 -24.41 -0.96
N VAL A 93 14.95 -23.71 -0.78
CA VAL A 93 14.42 -22.78 -1.78
C VAL A 93 14.92 -21.36 -1.50
N LYS A 94 15.42 -20.69 -2.54
CA LYS A 94 15.85 -19.29 -2.49
C LYS A 94 14.63 -18.35 -2.45
N THR A 95 14.09 -18.11 -1.26
CA THR A 95 12.88 -17.29 -1.08
C THR A 95 13.10 -15.81 -1.38
N GLU A 96 14.35 -15.36 -1.37
CA GLU A 96 14.77 -13.97 -1.63
C GLU A 96 14.99 -13.67 -3.12
N ALA A 97 14.81 -14.65 -4.02
CA ALA A 97 14.94 -14.42 -5.45
C ALA A 97 13.78 -13.57 -6.01
N ASP A 98 14.08 -12.72 -7.00
CA ASP A 98 13.09 -11.80 -7.59
C ASP A 98 11.90 -12.51 -8.26
N ASP A 99 12.11 -13.74 -8.74
CA ASP A 99 11.09 -14.57 -9.39
C ASP A 99 10.35 -15.51 -8.43
N TYR A 100 10.71 -15.50 -7.15
CA TYR A 100 10.07 -16.33 -6.12
C TYR A 100 8.62 -15.90 -5.92
N GLN A 101 7.70 -16.81 -6.24
CA GLN A 101 6.29 -16.65 -5.87
C GLN A 101 6.10 -17.05 -4.42
N GLN A 102 5.64 -16.11 -3.58
CA GLN A 102 5.34 -16.44 -2.19
C GLN A 102 4.22 -17.48 -2.13
N VAL A 103 4.32 -18.33 -1.11
CA VAL A 103 3.31 -19.36 -0.88
C VAL A 103 1.97 -18.74 -0.53
N ARG A 104 0.92 -19.49 -0.87
CA ARG A 104 -0.49 -19.11 -0.70
C ARG A 104 -1.32 -20.19 -0.04
N ASN A 105 -2.41 -19.78 0.59
CA ASN A 105 -3.41 -20.69 1.15
C ASN A 105 -4.36 -21.25 0.08
N VAL A 106 -4.99 -20.40 -0.73
CA VAL A 106 -5.95 -20.81 -1.78
C VAL A 106 -5.36 -20.58 -3.18
N PRO A 107 -5.08 -21.64 -3.96
CA PRO A 107 -4.48 -21.50 -5.29
C PRO A 107 -5.50 -20.99 -6.31
N ILE A 108 -5.21 -19.84 -6.93
CA ILE A 108 -5.98 -19.27 -8.05
C ILE A 108 -5.03 -18.62 -9.05
N LYS A 109 -5.49 -18.31 -10.27
CA LYS A 109 -4.61 -17.80 -11.35
C LYS A 109 -3.99 -16.44 -11.02
N TYR A 110 -4.75 -15.56 -10.39
CA TYR A 110 -4.33 -14.24 -9.95
C TYR A 110 -4.84 -14.00 -8.54
N ALA A 111 -4.00 -13.48 -7.65
CA ALA A 111 -4.43 -13.13 -6.30
C ALA A 111 -5.57 -12.10 -6.35
N VAL A 112 -6.47 -12.14 -5.37
CA VAL A 112 -7.52 -11.12 -5.25
C VAL A 112 -7.06 -9.94 -4.39
N HIS A 113 -7.69 -8.78 -4.59
CA HIS A 113 -7.47 -7.60 -3.76
C HIS A 113 -7.85 -7.86 -2.29
N GLY A 114 -7.24 -7.08 -1.41
CA GLY A 114 -7.57 -6.98 0.01
C GLY A 114 -8.69 -5.98 0.21
N GLY A 115 -9.57 -6.27 1.15
CA GLY A 115 -10.75 -5.46 1.47
C GLY A 115 -10.64 -4.71 2.80
N GLU A 116 -9.47 -4.76 3.44
CA GLU A 116 -9.17 -3.96 4.62
C GLU A 116 -8.91 -2.49 4.27
N ASP A 117 -9.09 -1.62 5.26
CA ASP A 117 -8.83 -0.20 5.12
C ASP A 117 -7.37 0.08 4.73
N VAL A 118 -7.18 1.01 3.79
CA VAL A 118 -5.86 1.47 3.35
C VAL A 118 -5.51 2.82 3.96
N ALA A 119 -4.21 3.09 4.10
CA ALA A 119 -3.73 4.34 4.67
C ALA A 119 -3.90 5.51 3.70
N LEU A 120 -4.24 6.68 4.25
CA LEU A 120 -4.20 7.97 3.58
C LEU A 120 -3.25 8.90 4.34
N TYR A 121 -2.18 9.33 3.69
CA TYR A 121 -1.20 10.29 4.20
C TYR A 121 -1.42 11.64 3.54
N ALA A 122 -1.23 12.73 4.30
CA ALA A 122 -1.45 14.08 3.81
C ALA A 122 -0.45 15.09 4.37
N MET A 123 -0.07 16.08 3.55
CA MET A 123 0.67 17.26 3.97
C MET A 123 0.28 18.50 3.15
N GLY A 124 0.54 19.69 3.69
CA GLY A 124 0.23 20.96 3.05
C GLY A 124 -1.15 21.54 3.42
N PRO A 125 -1.70 22.46 2.63
CA PRO A 125 -2.95 23.16 2.95
C PRO A 125 -4.11 22.18 3.14
N MET A 126 -4.86 22.36 4.22
CA MET A 126 -6.01 21.51 4.59
C MET A 126 -5.69 20.04 4.91
N ALA A 127 -4.43 19.64 5.02
CA ALA A 127 -4.06 18.25 5.37
C ALA A 127 -4.66 17.78 6.72
N HIS A 128 -4.97 18.69 7.64
CA HIS A 128 -5.63 18.38 8.92
C HIS A 128 -7.06 17.82 8.78
N LEU A 129 -7.66 17.90 7.58
CA LEU A 129 -8.94 17.24 7.27
C LEU A 129 -8.77 15.72 7.14
N VAL A 130 -7.56 15.24 6.84
CA VAL A 130 -7.22 13.81 6.77
C VAL A 130 -6.95 13.31 8.18
N ARG A 131 -7.97 12.72 8.81
CA ARG A 131 -7.91 12.17 10.17
C ARG A 131 -9.02 11.14 10.40
N GLY A 132 -8.77 10.20 11.31
CA GLY A 132 -9.73 9.15 11.65
C GLY A 132 -9.91 8.12 10.53
N VAL A 133 -11.09 7.53 10.46
CA VAL A 133 -11.50 6.61 9.39
C VAL A 133 -12.40 7.40 8.43
N LEU A 134 -12.08 7.36 7.14
CA LEU A 134 -12.78 8.09 6.09
C LEU A 134 -13.22 7.12 5.00
N GLU A 135 -14.42 7.34 4.48
CA GLU A 135 -14.84 6.71 3.24
C GLU A 135 -13.96 7.19 2.08
N GLN A 136 -13.54 6.30 1.17
CA GLN A 136 -12.58 6.63 0.12
C GLN A 136 -13.02 7.79 -0.79
N HIS A 137 -14.33 7.93 -1.05
CA HIS A 137 -14.85 9.03 -1.86
C HIS A 137 -14.65 10.42 -1.21
N VAL A 138 -14.44 10.47 0.10
CA VAL A 138 -14.13 11.72 0.84
C VAL A 138 -12.79 12.32 0.42
N VAL A 139 -11.85 11.51 -0.08
CA VAL A 139 -10.58 12.02 -0.62
C VAL A 139 -10.82 13.04 -1.73
N GLY A 140 -11.78 12.76 -2.63
CA GLY A 140 -12.17 13.69 -3.69
C GLY A 140 -12.75 15.00 -3.14
N HIS A 141 -13.59 14.92 -2.10
CA HIS A 141 -14.15 16.09 -1.44
C HIS A 141 -13.08 16.96 -0.75
N ILE A 142 -12.09 16.34 -0.11
CA ILE A 142 -10.97 17.06 0.51
C ILE A 142 -10.16 17.81 -0.55
N ILE A 143 -9.83 17.16 -1.67
CA ILE A 143 -9.10 17.80 -2.78
C ILE A 143 -9.92 18.98 -3.33
N HIS A 144 -11.21 18.77 -3.59
CA HIS A 144 -12.11 19.80 -4.12
C HIS A 144 -12.17 21.03 -3.20
N TYR A 145 -12.41 20.80 -1.91
CA TYR A 145 -12.46 21.86 -0.89
C TYR A 145 -11.12 22.62 -0.78
N ALA A 146 -10.00 21.89 -0.72
CA ALA A 146 -8.67 22.47 -0.51
C ALA A 146 -8.18 23.29 -1.70
N ALA A 147 -8.50 22.85 -2.93
CA ALA A 147 -8.10 23.48 -4.17
C ALA A 147 -9.03 24.65 -4.59
N CYS A 148 -10.00 25.02 -3.74
CA CYS A 148 -11.00 26.03 -4.07
C CYS A 148 -11.79 25.72 -5.35
N LEU A 149 -12.05 24.44 -5.60
CA LEU A 149 -12.89 23.99 -6.68
C LEU A 149 -14.32 23.91 -6.11
N GLY A 150 -15.29 24.46 -6.84
CA GLY A 150 -16.69 24.58 -6.41
C GLY A 150 -17.28 25.96 -6.69
N ASP A 151 -18.59 26.04 -6.90
CA ASP A 151 -19.31 27.30 -7.16
C ASP A 151 -20.01 27.86 -5.89
N GLY A 152 -19.84 27.19 -4.76
CA GLY A 152 -20.42 27.57 -3.47
C GLY A 152 -21.91 27.24 -3.32
N THR A 153 -22.54 26.59 -4.31
CA THR A 153 -23.97 26.26 -4.27
C THR A 153 -24.25 24.84 -3.77
N GLU A 154 -23.59 23.83 -4.34
CA GLU A 154 -23.73 22.42 -3.95
C GLU A 154 -22.50 21.87 -3.21
N LEU A 155 -21.30 22.33 -3.60
CA LEU A 155 -20.04 21.95 -2.96
C LEU A 155 -19.32 23.23 -2.50
N ARG A 156 -19.18 23.37 -1.17
CA ARG A 156 -18.45 24.48 -0.56
C ARG A 156 -16.95 24.29 -0.73
N SER A 157 -16.24 25.38 -0.93
CA SER A 157 -14.78 25.40 -1.02
C SER A 157 -14.15 26.26 0.09
N ARG A 158 -12.86 26.08 0.39
CA ARG A 158 -12.15 26.93 1.38
C ARG A 158 -12.19 28.41 1.02
N CYS A 159 -12.33 28.74 -0.27
CA CYS A 159 -12.36 30.12 -0.73
C CYS A 159 -13.72 30.80 -0.49
N ASP A 160 -14.79 30.04 -0.31
CA ASP A 160 -16.10 30.60 0.05
C ASP A 160 -16.12 31.10 1.50
N GLU A 161 -15.38 30.44 2.38
CA GLU A 161 -15.22 30.84 3.78
C GLU A 161 -14.31 32.06 3.98
N ARG A 162 -13.59 32.49 2.94
CA ARG A 162 -12.69 33.66 2.98
C ARG A 162 -13.32 34.95 2.46
N LYS A 163 -14.53 34.92 1.90
CA LYS A 163 -15.21 36.14 1.45
C LYS A 163 -15.68 36.95 2.68
N PRO A 164 -15.25 38.21 2.85
CA PRO A 164 -15.79 39.04 3.92
C PRO A 164 -17.29 39.27 3.70
N SER A 165 -18.05 39.25 4.80
CA SER A 165 -19.46 39.66 4.85
C SER A 165 -19.64 41.09 4.39
#